data_AF-A0A167ZF16-F1
#
_entry.id   AF-A0A167ZF16-F1
#
_cell.length_a   1.000
_cell.length_b   1.000
_cell.length_c   1.000
_cell.angle_alpha   90.00
_cell.angle_beta   90.00
_cell.angle_gamma   90.00
#
_symmetry.space_group_name_H-M   'P 1'
#
loop_
_entity.id
_entity.type
_entity.pdbx_description
1 polymer ?
#
loop_
_entity_poly.entity_id
_entity_poly.type
_entity_poly.pdbx_seq_one_letter_code
_entity_poly.pdbx_strand_id
1 'polypeptide(L)'
;MDMTTLEKIDDEDNMVSIAVGNEVMTFTADYLLGWIESQLAGLKHPTRITVFSIAPDGSQQSVLLSASVWQRHLLRGPWKDYFTKIWESFTIAEAEREEILSGITSRDSSFYKSCQDFIYDLRHYGNNKSSRSRLESNGHQFYIGEPYFRAEVRDKILQLPTFRGTLQTSLRVLEAKRADSTICASHDLSPIFEAALGVS
;
A
#
# COMPACT_ATOMS: atom_id res chain seq x y z
N MET A 1 -5.11 -23.23 -12.79
CA MET A 1 -5.23 -23.89 -11.49
C MET A 1 -5.68 -22.81 -10.52
N ASP A 2 -6.78 -23.03 -9.81
CA ASP A 2 -7.34 -22.08 -8.88
C ASP A 2 -6.39 -22.00 -7.67
N MET A 3 -5.94 -20.81 -7.30
CA MET A 3 -5.00 -20.66 -6.18
C MET A 3 -5.66 -20.80 -4.81
N THR A 4 -6.99 -20.77 -4.75
CA THR A 4 -7.75 -20.98 -3.52
C THR A 4 -8.06 -22.45 -3.28
N THR A 5 -8.34 -23.22 -4.33
CA THR A 5 -8.71 -24.65 -4.22
C THR A 5 -7.64 -25.61 -4.75
N LEU A 6 -6.62 -25.11 -5.46
CA LEU A 6 -5.61 -25.90 -6.18
C LEU A 6 -6.22 -26.84 -7.24
N GLU A 7 -7.45 -26.59 -7.67
CA GLU A 7 -8.14 -27.38 -8.69
C GLU A 7 -7.92 -26.80 -10.09
N LYS A 8 -8.27 -27.58 -11.13
CA LYS A 8 -8.31 -27.06 -12.49
C LYS A 8 -9.46 -26.03 -12.57
N ILE A 9 -9.18 -24.87 -13.15
CA ILE A 9 -10.23 -23.85 -13.34
C ILE A 9 -10.97 -24.23 -14.61
N ASP A 10 -12.21 -24.65 -14.46
CA ASP A 10 -13.09 -25.04 -15.57
C ASP A 10 -14.01 -23.89 -16.03
N ASP A 11 -14.02 -22.76 -15.30
CA ASP A 11 -14.74 -21.54 -15.65
C ASP A 11 -13.84 -20.59 -16.46
N GLU A 12 -13.84 -20.76 -17.78
CA GLU A 12 -13.05 -19.94 -18.70
C GLU A 12 -13.46 -18.46 -18.69
N ASP A 13 -14.72 -18.14 -18.35
CA ASP A 13 -15.21 -16.76 -18.30
C ASP A 13 -14.60 -15.99 -17.12
N ASN A 14 -14.24 -16.69 -16.04
CA ASN A 14 -13.56 -16.12 -14.87
C ASN A 14 -12.03 -15.98 -15.05
N MET A 15 -11.47 -16.15 -16.24
CA MET A 15 -10.03 -16.16 -16.44
C MET A 15 -9.45 -14.84 -16.93
N VAL A 16 -8.29 -14.48 -16.38
CA VAL A 16 -7.46 -13.35 -16.81
C VAL A 16 -6.06 -13.85 -17.12
N SER A 17 -5.65 -13.69 -18.39
CA SER A 17 -4.31 -14.06 -18.86
C SER A 17 -3.41 -12.84 -19.00
N ILE A 18 -2.24 -12.91 -18.35
CA ILE A 18 -1.20 -11.90 -18.39
C ILE A 18 0.00 -12.48 -19.13
N ALA A 19 0.41 -11.83 -20.21
CA ALA A 19 1.58 -12.24 -20.99
C ALA A 19 2.80 -11.38 -20.63
N VAL A 20 3.89 -12.01 -20.23
CA VAL A 20 5.17 -11.35 -19.94
C VAL A 20 6.28 -12.06 -20.70
N GLY A 21 6.81 -11.38 -21.74
CA GLY A 21 7.75 -12.01 -22.66
C GLY A 21 7.08 -13.16 -23.42
N ASN A 22 7.63 -14.36 -23.30
CA ASN A 22 7.09 -15.58 -23.94
C ASN A 22 6.21 -16.41 -22.99
N GLU A 23 6.03 -15.97 -21.75
CA GLU A 23 5.25 -16.68 -20.74
C GLU A 23 3.86 -16.08 -20.63
N VAL A 24 2.85 -16.95 -20.52
CA VAL A 24 1.46 -16.55 -20.24
C VAL A 24 1.07 -17.15 -18.91
N MET A 25 0.71 -16.28 -17.98
CA MET A 25 0.18 -16.66 -16.67
C MET A 25 -1.32 -16.40 -16.66
N THR A 26 -2.10 -17.39 -16.22
CA THR A 26 -3.56 -17.26 -16.14
C THR A 26 -4.02 -17.43 -14.70
N PHE A 27 -4.90 -16.52 -14.28
CA PHE A 27 -5.47 -16.45 -12.94
C PHE A 27 -6.98 -16.36 -13.04
N THR A 28 -7.70 -16.71 -11.96
CA THR A 28 -9.10 -16.29 -11.84
C THR A 28 -9.17 -14.78 -11.60
N ALA A 29 -10.20 -14.12 -12.11
CA ALA A 29 -10.41 -12.69 -11.90
C ALA A 29 -10.61 -12.40 -10.41
N ASP A 30 -11.37 -13.23 -9.70
CA ASP A 30 -11.60 -13.12 -8.26
C ASP A 30 -10.29 -13.17 -7.46
N TYR A 31 -9.39 -14.10 -7.79
CA TYR A 31 -8.08 -14.17 -7.14
C TYR A 31 -7.27 -12.90 -7.38
N LEU A 32 -7.19 -12.42 -8.62
CA LEU A 32 -6.46 -11.19 -8.94
C LEU A 32 -7.03 -9.97 -8.23
N LEU A 33 -8.36 -9.80 -8.26
CA LEU A 33 -9.05 -8.69 -7.62
C LEU A 33 -8.80 -8.71 -6.12
N GLY A 34 -9.03 -9.85 -5.46
CA GLY A 34 -8.80 -10.00 -4.02
C GLY A 34 -7.34 -9.77 -3.63
N TRP A 35 -6.39 -10.27 -4.43
CA TRP A 35 -4.96 -10.05 -4.19
C TRP A 35 -4.58 -8.57 -4.32
N ILE A 36 -5.02 -7.91 -5.40
CA ILE A 36 -4.74 -6.50 -5.65
C ILE A 36 -5.33 -5.64 -4.54
N GLU A 37 -6.61 -5.84 -4.19
CA GLU A 37 -7.26 -5.07 -3.13
C GLU A 37 -6.57 -5.24 -1.78
N SER A 38 -6.13 -6.46 -1.45
CA SER A 38 -5.36 -6.74 -0.24
C SER A 38 -4.04 -5.97 -0.19
N GLN A 39 -3.31 -5.93 -1.30
CA GLN A 39 -2.05 -5.18 -1.39
C GLN A 39 -2.29 -3.66 -1.34
N LEU A 40 -3.35 -3.16 -1.96
CA LEU A 40 -3.73 -1.74 -1.92
C LEU A 40 -4.17 -1.29 -0.52
N ALA A 41 -4.84 -2.17 0.24
CA ALA A 41 -5.17 -1.91 1.64
C ALA A 41 -3.92 -1.72 2.51
N GLY A 42 -2.79 -2.32 2.13
CA GLY A 42 -1.46 -2.08 2.69
C GLY A 42 -0.73 -0.86 2.11
N LEU A 43 -1.43 0.03 1.40
CA LEU A 43 -0.90 1.22 0.72
C LEU A 43 0.16 0.92 -0.35
N LYS A 44 0.19 -0.30 -0.88
CA LYS A 44 1.12 -0.65 -1.95
C LYS A 44 0.66 -0.03 -3.26
N HIS A 45 1.58 0.62 -3.97
CA HIS A 45 1.30 1.15 -5.30
C HIS A 45 0.88 0.01 -6.28
N PRO A 46 -0.19 0.15 -7.09
CA PRO A 46 -0.68 -0.88 -8.00
C PRO A 46 0.39 -1.43 -8.93
N THR A 47 1.31 -0.57 -9.38
CA THR A 47 2.41 -0.95 -10.28
C THR A 47 3.57 -1.70 -9.60
N ARG A 48 3.50 -1.85 -8.27
CA ARG A 48 4.48 -2.57 -7.45
C ARG A 48 3.89 -3.86 -6.87
N ILE A 49 2.68 -4.23 -7.27
CA ILE A 49 2.03 -5.48 -6.83
C ILE A 49 2.64 -6.64 -7.60
N THR A 50 3.11 -7.66 -6.87
CA THR A 50 3.53 -8.93 -7.45
C THR A 50 2.47 -9.96 -7.11
N VAL A 51 1.97 -10.65 -8.12
CA VAL A 51 1.02 -11.76 -8.00
C VAL A 51 1.78 -13.06 -8.19
N PHE A 52 1.44 -14.08 -7.42
CA PHE A 52 2.08 -15.39 -7.48
C PHE A 52 1.14 -16.45 -8.04
N SER A 53 1.71 -17.43 -8.71
CA SER A 53 1.03 -18.62 -9.21
C SER A 53 1.91 -19.84 -8.93
N ILE A 54 1.30 -21.02 -8.89
CA ILE A 54 1.97 -22.32 -8.86
C ILE A 54 1.69 -22.99 -10.21
N ALA A 55 2.75 -23.32 -10.93
CA ALA A 55 2.69 -24.05 -12.19
C ALA A 55 2.38 -25.54 -11.93
N PRO A 56 1.92 -26.29 -12.95
CA PRO A 56 1.58 -27.72 -12.79
C PRO A 56 2.73 -28.61 -12.29
N ASP A 57 3.98 -28.20 -12.50
CA ASP A 57 5.18 -28.88 -12.00
C ASP A 57 5.51 -28.53 -10.52
N GLY A 58 4.66 -27.74 -9.87
CA GLY A 58 4.83 -27.26 -8.50
C GLY A 58 5.76 -26.05 -8.38
N SER A 59 6.31 -25.54 -9.49
CA SER A 59 7.17 -24.35 -9.44
C SER A 59 6.35 -23.08 -9.18
N GLN A 60 6.90 -22.18 -8.36
CA GLN A 60 6.27 -20.89 -8.09
C GLN A 60 6.67 -19.90 -9.18
N GLN A 61 5.67 -19.32 -9.82
CA GLN A 61 5.81 -18.25 -10.80
C GLN A 61 5.28 -16.94 -10.21
N SER A 62 5.74 -15.81 -10.75
CA SER A 62 5.27 -14.50 -10.29
C SER A 62 5.26 -13.48 -11.40
N VAL A 63 4.31 -12.55 -11.34
CA VAL A 63 4.22 -11.42 -12.24
C VAL A 63 4.12 -10.11 -11.47
N LEU A 64 5.02 -9.17 -11.81
CA LEU A 64 4.88 -7.79 -11.39
C LEU A 64 3.82 -7.11 -12.25
N LEU A 65 2.76 -6.60 -11.61
CA LEU A 65 1.70 -5.83 -12.26
C LEU A 65 2.20 -4.43 -12.63
N SER A 66 3.22 -4.32 -13.47
CA SER A 66 3.77 -3.05 -13.91
C SER A 66 2.73 -2.20 -14.65
N ALA A 67 3.01 -0.92 -14.88
CA ALA A 67 2.13 -0.05 -15.67
C ALA A 67 1.79 -0.64 -17.05
N SER A 68 2.75 -1.32 -17.69
CA SER A 68 2.49 -1.98 -18.98
C SER A 68 1.57 -3.19 -18.84
N VAL A 69 1.68 -3.97 -17.76
CA VAL A 69 0.77 -5.09 -17.47
C VAL A 69 -0.65 -4.58 -17.28
N TRP A 70 -0.83 -3.52 -16.48
CA TRP A 70 -2.14 -2.88 -16.31
C TRP A 70 -2.74 -2.46 -17.64
N GLN A 71 -2.00 -1.69 -18.45
CA GLN A 71 -2.50 -1.14 -19.72
C GLN A 71 -2.81 -2.20 -20.78
N ARG A 72 -2.04 -3.29 -20.81
CA ARG A 72 -2.15 -4.33 -21.85
C ARG A 72 -3.09 -5.46 -21.49
N HIS A 73 -3.21 -5.80 -20.21
CA HIS A 73 -3.92 -7.00 -19.76
C HIS A 73 -5.09 -6.73 -18.82
N LEU A 74 -4.96 -5.80 -17.86
CA LEU A 74 -5.99 -5.62 -16.82
C LEU A 74 -7.03 -4.56 -17.20
N LEU A 75 -6.63 -3.46 -17.83
CA LEU A 75 -7.52 -2.39 -18.27
C LEU A 75 -8.19 -2.69 -19.63
N ARG A 76 -8.28 -3.97 -19.98
CA ARG A 76 -8.81 -4.49 -21.24
C ARG A 76 -9.53 -5.81 -21.01
N GLY A 77 -10.26 -6.28 -22.01
CA GLY A 77 -10.96 -7.55 -21.95
C GLY A 77 -12.23 -7.51 -21.09
N PRO A 78 -12.78 -8.68 -20.73
CA PRO A 78 -14.09 -8.81 -20.10
C PRO A 78 -14.14 -8.25 -18.67
N TRP A 79 -13.03 -8.30 -17.94
CA TRP A 79 -12.94 -7.86 -16.54
C TRP A 79 -12.51 -6.40 -16.36
N LYS A 80 -12.35 -5.65 -17.47
CA LYS A 80 -11.77 -4.30 -17.47
C LYS A 80 -12.47 -3.36 -16.49
N ASP A 81 -13.79 -3.44 -16.35
CA ASP A 81 -14.55 -2.45 -15.58
C ASP A 81 -14.21 -2.52 -14.09
N TYR A 82 -13.87 -3.71 -13.58
CA TYR A 82 -13.42 -3.89 -12.19
C TYR A 82 -12.01 -3.32 -11.99
N PHE A 83 -11.08 -3.65 -12.88
CA PHE A 83 -9.70 -3.15 -12.81
C PHE A 83 -9.60 -1.64 -13.06
N THR A 84 -10.40 -1.10 -13.98
CA THR A 84 -10.49 0.34 -14.23
C THR A 84 -10.96 1.10 -12.99
N LYS A 85 -12.00 0.62 -12.29
CA LYS A 85 -12.45 1.23 -11.03
C LYS A 85 -11.33 1.28 -9.99
N ILE A 86 -10.57 0.20 -9.86
CA ILE A 86 -9.42 0.15 -8.95
C ILE A 86 -8.37 1.19 -9.35
N TRP A 87 -8.01 1.19 -10.63
CA TRP A 87 -6.98 2.07 -11.18
C TRP A 87 -7.36 3.56 -11.05
N GLU A 88 -8.59 3.92 -11.42
CA GLU A 88 -9.11 5.29 -11.32
C GLU A 88 -9.18 5.75 -9.87
N SER A 89 -9.74 4.92 -8.96
CA SER A 89 -9.82 5.26 -7.53
C SER A 89 -8.43 5.50 -6.93
N PHE A 90 -7.46 4.66 -7.28
CA PHE A 90 -6.08 4.85 -6.86
C PHE A 90 -5.47 6.13 -7.45
N THR A 91 -5.66 6.38 -8.75
CA THR A 91 -5.08 7.54 -9.43
C THR A 91 -5.61 8.86 -8.86
N ILE A 92 -6.91 8.92 -8.55
CA ILE A 92 -7.54 10.08 -7.90
C ILE A 92 -6.93 10.29 -6.51
N ALA A 93 -6.87 9.23 -5.70
CA ALA A 93 -6.28 9.33 -4.36
C ALA A 93 -4.81 9.77 -4.39
N GLU A 94 -4.00 9.25 -5.32
CA GLU A 94 -2.60 9.68 -5.46
C GLU A 94 -2.48 11.16 -5.83
N ALA A 95 -3.30 11.64 -6.78
CA ALA A 95 -3.26 13.03 -7.21
C ALA A 95 -3.66 13.99 -6.08
N GLU A 96 -4.73 13.68 -5.36
CA GLU A 96 -5.16 14.46 -4.19
C GLU A 96 -4.09 14.42 -3.07
N ARG A 97 -3.45 13.28 -2.86
CA ARG A 97 -2.35 13.14 -1.89
C ARG A 97 -1.17 14.03 -2.27
N GLU A 98 -0.76 14.02 -3.53
CA GLU A 98 0.33 14.86 -4.04
C GLU A 98 0.00 16.35 -3.87
N GLU A 99 -1.23 16.75 -4.16
CA GLU A 99 -1.70 18.13 -3.97
C GLU A 99 -1.57 18.56 -2.49
N ILE A 100 -2.05 17.74 -1.55
CA ILE A 100 -1.96 18.03 -0.12
C ILE A 100 -0.51 18.13 0.34
N LEU A 101 0.34 17.17 -0.04
CA LEU A 101 1.76 17.14 0.33
C LEU A 101 2.52 18.34 -0.24
N SER A 102 2.24 18.72 -1.49
CA SER A 102 2.78 19.93 -2.11
C SER A 102 2.32 21.19 -1.37
N GLY A 103 1.05 21.24 -0.97
CA GLY A 103 0.48 22.32 -0.15
C GLY A 103 1.11 22.45 1.24
N ILE A 104 1.57 21.35 1.84
CA ILE A 104 2.33 21.38 3.11
C ILE A 104 3.77 21.85 2.85
N THR A 105 4.45 21.22 1.89
CA THR A 105 5.87 21.47 1.57
C THR A 105 6.12 22.93 1.15
N SER A 106 5.19 23.53 0.40
CA SER A 106 5.27 24.94 0.01
C SER A 106 5.17 25.93 1.18
N ARG A 107 4.62 25.51 2.32
CA ARG A 107 4.46 26.33 3.54
C ARG A 107 5.47 26.00 4.63
N ASP A 108 6.17 24.89 4.49
CA ASP A 108 7.14 24.37 5.44
C ASP A 108 8.27 23.67 4.70
N SER A 109 9.37 24.40 4.48
CA SER A 109 10.57 23.88 3.81
C SER A 109 11.27 22.77 4.61
N SER A 110 10.97 22.63 5.90
CA SER A 110 11.54 21.59 6.75
C SER A 110 10.73 20.29 6.72
N PHE A 111 9.52 20.30 6.15
CA PHE A 111 8.59 19.17 6.16
C PHE A 111 9.21 17.86 5.66
N TYR A 112 9.92 17.91 4.53
CA TYR A 112 10.57 16.73 3.97
C TYR A 112 11.60 16.14 4.94
N LYS A 113 12.39 16.99 5.59
CA LYS A 113 13.37 16.56 6.59
C LYS A 113 12.67 15.96 7.81
N SER A 114 11.58 16.57 8.29
CA SER A 114 10.75 16.01 9.37
C SER A 114 10.20 14.64 9.02
N CYS A 115 9.77 14.41 7.77
CA CYS A 115 9.34 13.09 7.32
C CYS A 115 10.48 12.08 7.37
N GLN A 116 11.67 12.43 6.86
CA GLN A 116 12.83 11.55 6.91
C GLN A 116 13.23 11.18 8.34
N ASP A 117 13.27 12.17 9.25
CA ASP A 117 13.64 11.95 10.64
C ASP A 117 12.59 11.10 11.37
N PHE A 118 11.31 11.32 11.08
CA PHE A 118 10.21 10.52 11.61
C PHE A 118 10.28 9.05 11.16
N ILE A 119 10.44 8.81 9.84
CA ILE A 119 10.58 7.46 9.29
C ILE A 119 11.82 6.77 9.84
N TYR A 120 12.96 7.48 9.91
CA TYR A 120 14.17 6.95 10.51
C TYR A 120 13.93 6.49 11.94
N ASP A 121 13.28 7.31 12.76
CA ASP A 121 13.01 6.98 14.15
C ASP A 121 12.05 5.80 14.31
N LEU A 122 11.03 5.68 13.45
CA LEU A 122 10.14 4.51 13.43
C LEU A 122 10.91 3.22 13.13
N ARG A 123 11.78 3.23 12.10
CA ARG A 123 12.62 2.08 11.73
C ARG A 123 13.59 1.68 12.84
N HIS A 124 14.05 2.62 13.66
CA HIS A 124 15.07 2.39 14.70
C HIS A 124 14.52 2.33 16.13
N TYR A 125 13.20 2.36 16.32
CA TYR A 125 12.56 2.40 17.64
C TYR A 125 13.04 1.30 18.61
N GLY A 126 13.26 0.07 18.11
CA GLY A 126 13.74 -1.06 18.91
C GLY A 126 15.20 -0.93 19.36
N ASN A 127 16.03 -0.27 18.55
CA ASN A 127 17.49 -0.34 18.66
C ASN A 127 18.14 1.01 18.99
N ASN A 128 17.39 2.11 18.98
CA ASN A 128 17.88 3.47 19.27
C ASN A 128 17.03 4.12 20.38
N LYS A 129 17.62 4.28 21.56
CA LYS A 129 16.97 4.90 22.73
C LYS A 129 16.53 6.34 22.46
N SER A 130 17.30 7.11 21.70
CA SER A 130 16.97 8.50 21.37
C SER A 130 15.78 8.58 20.42
N SER A 131 15.73 7.70 19.41
CA SER A 131 14.58 7.58 18.50
C SER A 131 13.31 7.21 19.26
N ARG A 132 13.39 6.21 20.15
CA ARG A 132 12.28 5.82 21.02
C ARG A 132 11.80 6.98 21.88
N SER A 133 12.72 7.68 22.55
CA SER A 133 12.38 8.79 23.42
C SER A 133 11.64 9.92 22.68
N ARG A 134 12.04 10.25 21.45
CA ARG A 134 11.35 11.28 20.64
C ARG A 134 9.96 10.86 20.18
N LEU A 135 9.80 9.59 19.79
CA LEU A 135 8.50 9.05 19.39
C LEU A 135 7.54 8.98 20.60
N GLU A 136 8.00 8.51 21.75
CA GLU A 136 7.16 8.39 22.95
C GLU A 136 6.83 9.75 23.58
N SER A 137 7.67 10.78 23.41
CA SER A 137 7.45 12.10 23.99
C SER A 137 6.29 12.88 23.39
N ASN A 138 5.77 12.48 22.22
CA ASN A 138 4.77 13.26 21.50
C ASN A 138 3.31 13.00 21.91
N GLY A 139 3.08 11.96 22.72
CA GLY A 139 1.76 11.65 23.30
C GLY A 139 0.68 11.23 22.30
N HIS A 140 1.00 11.06 21.01
CA HIS A 140 0.04 10.63 20.00
C HIS A 140 0.13 9.12 19.78
N GLN A 141 -1.01 8.44 19.68
CA GLN A 141 -1.08 6.97 19.59
C GLN A 141 -0.34 6.36 18.38
N PHE A 142 -0.14 7.14 17.31
CA PHE A 142 0.62 6.75 16.12
C PHE A 142 2.00 7.43 16.00
N TYR A 143 2.50 8.02 17.10
CA TYR A 143 3.76 8.74 17.16
C TYR A 143 3.90 9.92 16.17
N ILE A 144 2.80 10.40 15.60
CA ILE A 144 2.76 11.51 14.65
C ILE A 144 2.41 12.81 15.39
N GLY A 145 3.41 13.46 15.97
CA GLY A 145 3.26 14.71 16.70
C GLY A 145 4.58 15.47 16.77
N GLU A 146 4.66 16.49 17.62
CA GLU A 146 5.91 17.23 17.86
C GLU A 146 6.99 16.31 18.47
N PRO A 147 8.26 16.41 18.05
CA PRO A 147 8.83 17.52 17.28
C PRO A 147 8.70 17.38 15.76
N TYR A 148 8.16 16.28 15.22
CA TYR A 148 8.12 16.05 13.78
C TYR A 148 7.06 16.91 13.09
N PHE A 149 5.85 16.91 13.63
CA PHE A 149 4.70 17.57 13.03
C PHE A 149 3.86 18.28 14.08
N ARG A 150 3.70 19.60 13.91
CA ARG A 150 2.69 20.38 14.62
C ARG A 150 1.28 19.87 14.34
N ALA A 151 0.34 20.17 15.23
CA ALA A 151 -1.03 19.68 15.17
C ALA A 151 -1.70 19.92 13.80
N GLU A 152 -1.55 21.11 13.21
CA GLU A 152 -2.20 21.40 11.92
C GLU A 152 -1.64 20.58 10.76
N VAL A 153 -0.34 20.26 10.78
CA VAL A 153 0.32 19.44 9.76
C VAL A 153 -0.03 17.98 9.97
N ARG A 154 0.04 17.50 11.22
CA ARG A 154 -0.39 16.15 11.60
C ARG A 154 -1.81 15.87 11.12
N ASP A 155 -2.75 16.77 11.39
CA ASP A 155 -4.16 16.56 11.07
C ASP A 155 -4.35 16.45 9.54
N LYS A 156 -3.60 17.23 8.75
CA LYS A 156 -3.57 17.08 7.28
C LYS A 156 -2.95 15.76 6.82
N ILE A 157 -1.84 15.34 7.44
CA ILE A 157 -1.21 14.04 7.13
C ILE A 157 -2.21 12.89 7.37
N LEU A 158 -2.95 12.94 8.48
CA LEU A 158 -3.95 11.93 8.82
C LEU A 158 -5.12 11.89 7.82
N GLN A 159 -5.40 13.00 7.14
CA GLN A 159 -6.41 13.08 6.08
C GLN A 159 -5.87 12.75 4.69
N LEU A 160 -4.59 12.38 4.55
CA LEU A 160 -4.05 11.99 3.24
C LEU A 160 -4.89 10.84 2.65
N PRO A 161 -5.39 10.98 1.42
CA PRO A 161 -6.23 9.98 0.81
C PRO A 161 -5.44 8.70 0.52
N THR A 162 -6.15 7.58 0.64
CA THR A 162 -5.66 6.24 0.34
C THR A 162 -6.66 5.55 -0.57
N PHE A 163 -6.30 4.37 -1.10
CA PHE A 163 -7.23 3.58 -1.92
C PHE A 163 -8.58 3.30 -1.21
N ARG A 164 -8.59 3.25 0.13
CA ARG A 164 -9.82 3.09 0.94
C ARG A 164 -9.86 4.14 2.06
N GLY A 165 -10.20 5.36 1.70
CA GLY A 165 -10.45 6.46 2.65
C GLY A 165 -9.20 7.28 2.91
N THR A 166 -8.74 7.32 4.15
CA THR A 166 -7.63 8.19 4.59
C THR A 166 -6.55 7.40 5.33
N LEU A 167 -5.38 8.00 5.49
CA LEU A 167 -4.30 7.44 6.31
C LEU A 167 -4.79 7.11 7.73
N GLN A 168 -5.58 7.98 8.35
CA GLN A 168 -6.17 7.72 9.66
C GLN A 168 -7.03 6.45 9.67
N THR A 169 -7.78 6.19 8.61
CA THR A 169 -8.59 4.96 8.49
C THR A 169 -7.70 3.73 8.42
N SER A 170 -6.64 3.77 7.59
CA SER A 170 -5.65 2.69 7.50
C SER A 170 -4.96 2.42 8.84
N LEU A 171 -4.59 3.48 9.58
CA LEU A 171 -3.96 3.37 10.89
C LEU A 171 -4.90 2.75 11.94
N ARG A 172 -6.19 3.10 11.93
CA ARG A 172 -7.19 2.49 12.82
C ARG A 172 -7.43 1.00 12.51
N VAL A 173 -7.43 0.62 11.23
CA VAL A 173 -7.53 -0.79 10.84
C VAL A 173 -6.32 -1.57 11.34
N LEU A 174 -5.12 -0.98 11.25
CA LEU A 174 -3.91 -1.58 11.80
C LEU A 174 -3.99 -1.74 13.32
N GLU A 175 -4.46 -0.70 14.03
CA GLU A 175 -4.67 -0.73 15.48
C GLU A 175 -5.66 -1.82 15.89
N ALA A 176 -6.77 -1.98 15.17
CA ALA A 176 -7.75 -3.04 15.43
C ALA A 176 -7.15 -4.45 15.25
N LYS A 177 -6.33 -4.67 14.21
CA LYS A 177 -5.60 -5.95 14.02
C LYS A 177 -4.56 -6.22 15.11
N ARG A 178 -4.08 -5.16 15.78
CA ARG A 178 -3.06 -5.25 16.83
C ARG A 178 -3.62 -5.52 18.21
N ALA A 179 -4.89 -5.23 18.48
CA ALA A 179 -5.54 -5.66 19.72
C ALA A 179 -5.39 -7.18 19.94
N ASP A 180 -5.20 -7.93 18.85
CA ASP A 180 -5.03 -9.38 18.84
C ASP A 180 -3.56 -9.86 18.70
N SER A 181 -2.54 -8.98 18.65
CA SER A 181 -1.13 -9.38 18.41
C SER A 181 -0.05 -8.53 19.10
N THR A 182 1.12 -9.13 19.40
CA THR A 182 2.23 -8.54 20.18
C THR A 182 3.32 -7.84 19.34
N ILE A 183 3.08 -7.55 18.06
CA ILE A 183 4.09 -6.98 17.15
C ILE A 183 4.34 -5.50 17.50
N CYS A 184 5.62 -5.10 17.50
CA CYS A 184 6.08 -3.76 17.88
C CYS A 184 5.44 -2.67 17.01
N ALA A 185 4.73 -1.74 17.67
CA ALA A 185 3.87 -0.76 17.01
C ALA A 185 4.58 0.12 15.98
N SER A 186 5.86 0.40 16.13
CA SER A 186 6.62 1.27 15.22
C SER A 186 7.03 0.58 13.92
N HIS A 187 7.27 -0.75 13.93
CA HIS A 187 7.73 -1.47 12.74
C HIS A 187 6.68 -1.51 11.64
N ASP A 188 5.40 -1.76 11.96
CA ASP A 188 4.37 -1.77 10.91
C ASP A 188 3.84 -0.37 10.56
N LEU A 189 4.15 0.64 11.38
CA LEU A 189 3.81 2.03 11.07
C LEU A 189 4.74 2.62 10.00
N SER A 190 6.03 2.26 10.01
CA SER A 190 7.01 2.82 9.07
C SER A 190 6.60 2.64 7.60
N PRO A 191 6.27 1.43 7.11
CA PRO A 191 5.90 1.24 5.71
C PRO A 191 4.64 2.00 5.30
N ILE A 192 3.67 2.14 6.21
CA ILE A 192 2.42 2.87 5.96
C ILE A 192 2.69 4.37 5.83
N PHE A 193 3.50 4.94 6.73
CA PHE A 193 3.87 6.34 6.66
C PHE A 193 4.79 6.64 5.48
N GLU A 194 5.72 5.76 5.13
CA GLU A 194 6.56 5.87 3.93
C GLU A 194 5.71 5.98 2.67
N ALA A 195 4.74 5.07 2.53
CA ALA A 195 3.82 5.08 1.39
C ALA A 195 2.97 6.36 1.36
N ALA A 196 2.40 6.77 2.50
CA ALA A 196 1.53 7.94 2.57
C ALA A 196 2.28 9.27 2.37
N LEU A 197 3.51 9.39 2.90
CA LEU A 197 4.31 10.61 2.80
C LEU A 197 5.14 10.67 1.51
N GLY A 198 5.22 9.57 0.75
CA GLY A 198 6.03 9.49 -0.47
C GLY A 198 7.54 9.52 -0.19
N VAL A 199 7.97 9.03 0.98
CA VAL A 199 9.38 9.04 1.41
C VAL A 199 9.86 7.59 1.48
N SER A 200 10.93 7.27 0.74
CA SER A 200 11.55 5.93 0.70
C SER A 200 12.94 5.91 1.31
#